data_AF-A0A238BK49-F1
#
_entry.id   AF-A0A238BK49-F1
#
_cell.length_a   1.000
_cell.length_b   1.000
_cell.length_c   1.000
_cell.angle_alpha   90.00
_cell.angle_beta   90.00
_cell.angle_gamma   90.00
#
_symmetry.space_group_name_H-M   'P 1'
#
loop_
_entity.id
_entity.type
_entity.pdbx_description
1 polymer ?
#
loop_
_entity_poly.entity_id
_entity_poly.type
_entity_poly.pdbx_seq_one_letter_code
_entity_poly.pdbx_strand_id
1 'polypeptide(L)'
;MQAEMGDTECDDRDFYGNKRLELAGSLLALLFEDVFKRFNSELKRIADNSLGKTLAAPLDIVKHMRQDLITNALVDALATGNWTIKRFKMERQGVTQVLSRLSYISVLGMMTRINSTFEKTRKVSGPRSLQPSQWGMLCPSDTPEGESCGLVKNLALISHITTDSDEKPVIRLLYNSGVEDVKSLHFSAIHNPAYHIVFLNGVIVGLTIDPQRIVSTIRAVRRHGLLNEFVSVSTNAAQRSVYIASDGGR
;
A
#
# COMPACT_ATOMS: atom_id res chain seq x y z
N MET A 1 -24.50 -8.75 11.19
CA MET A 1 -25.00 -8.99 12.57
C MET A 1 -24.96 -7.76 13.45
N GLN A 2 -23.86 -7.30 14.07
CA GLN A 2 -23.95 -6.12 14.98
C GLN A 2 -24.43 -4.82 14.32
N ALA A 3 -23.86 -4.45 13.17
CA ALA A 3 -24.34 -3.29 12.41
C ALA A 3 -25.76 -3.48 11.84
N GLU A 4 -26.15 -4.73 11.55
CA GLU A 4 -27.48 -5.10 11.07
C GLU A 4 -28.52 -5.09 12.19
N MET A 5 -28.09 -5.35 13.42
CA MET A 5 -28.86 -5.28 14.66
C MET A 5 -28.92 -3.85 15.22
N GLY A 6 -28.15 -2.90 14.65
CA GLY A 6 -28.12 -1.50 15.07
C GLY A 6 -27.20 -1.18 16.25
N ASP A 7 -26.42 -2.15 16.72
CA ASP A 7 -25.53 -1.98 17.89
C ASP A 7 -24.26 -1.15 17.56
N THR A 8 -23.92 -1.05 16.28
CA THR A 8 -22.74 -0.30 15.79
C THR A 8 -23.06 0.39 14.48
N GLU A 9 -22.54 1.61 14.28
CA GLU A 9 -22.65 2.29 12.99
C GLU A 9 -21.89 1.54 11.89
N CYS A 10 -22.33 1.72 10.64
CA CYS A 10 -21.65 1.17 9.47
C CYS A 10 -20.33 1.91 9.22
N ASP A 11 -19.31 1.19 8.74
CA ASP A 11 -18.01 1.77 8.41
C ASP A 11 -18.12 2.84 7.31
N ASP A 12 -17.48 3.99 7.55
CA ASP A 12 -17.38 5.07 6.57
C ASP A 12 -16.38 4.70 5.45
N ARG A 13 -16.92 4.52 4.25
CA ARG A 13 -16.14 4.22 3.03
C ARG A 13 -15.28 5.39 2.55
N ASP A 14 -15.60 6.61 2.96
CA ASP A 14 -14.89 7.81 2.56
C ASP A 14 -13.84 8.24 3.57
N PHE A 15 -13.77 7.58 4.73
CA PHE A 15 -12.73 7.79 5.72
C PHE A 15 -11.33 7.57 5.12
N TYR A 16 -10.54 8.63 5.07
CA TYR A 16 -9.28 8.64 4.34
C TYR A 16 -8.21 7.75 4.98
N GLY A 17 -8.26 7.52 6.30
CA GLY A 17 -7.31 6.64 7.00
C GLY A 17 -7.41 5.16 6.59
N ASN A 18 -8.51 4.77 5.95
CA ASN A 18 -8.68 3.43 5.37
C ASN A 18 -8.21 3.35 3.91
N LYS A 19 -7.78 4.47 3.32
CA LYS A 19 -7.23 4.53 1.96
C LYS A 19 -5.71 4.48 2.03
N ARG A 20 -5.09 4.08 0.92
CA ARG A 20 -3.63 4.08 0.75
C ARG A 20 -3.25 4.79 -0.53
N LEU A 21 -2.13 5.50 -0.48
CA LEU A 21 -1.51 6.15 -1.64
C LEU A 21 -0.52 5.19 -2.27
N GLU A 22 -0.75 4.87 -3.54
CA GLU A 22 0.22 4.12 -4.33
C GLU A 22 1.26 5.09 -4.91
N LEU A 23 2.53 4.84 -4.57
CA LEU A 23 3.65 5.68 -4.97
C LEU A 23 4.28 5.19 -6.28
N ALA A 24 5.10 6.03 -6.89
CA ALA A 24 5.85 5.66 -8.10
C ALA A 24 6.70 4.39 -7.91
N GLY A 25 7.28 4.20 -6.71
CA GLY A 25 8.08 3.02 -6.39
C GLY A 25 7.29 1.72 -6.45
N SER A 26 6.08 1.67 -5.89
CA SER A 26 5.26 0.46 -5.92
C SER A 26 4.77 0.15 -7.33
N LEU A 27 4.40 1.18 -8.12
CA LEU A 27 4.01 1.00 -9.51
C LEU A 27 5.18 0.45 -10.34
N LEU A 28 6.36 1.06 -10.25
CA LEU A 28 7.57 0.61 -10.94
C LEU A 28 7.95 -0.82 -10.55
N ALA A 29 7.83 -1.19 -9.28
CA ALA A 29 8.09 -2.54 -8.82
C ALA A 29 7.16 -3.57 -9.48
N LEU A 30 5.86 -3.28 -9.59
CA LEU A 30 4.90 -4.14 -10.27
C LEU A 30 5.21 -4.30 -11.76
N LEU A 31 5.55 -3.20 -12.44
CA LEU A 31 5.92 -3.21 -13.86
C LEU A 31 7.19 -4.04 -14.08
N PHE A 32 8.22 -3.79 -13.27
CA PHE A 32 9.46 -4.55 -13.34
C PHE A 32 9.24 -6.04 -13.07
N GLU A 33 8.49 -6.39 -12.02
CA GLU A 33 8.22 -7.79 -11.68
C GLU A 33 7.52 -8.53 -12.83
N ASP A 34 6.53 -7.90 -13.46
CA ASP A 34 5.82 -8.50 -14.59
C ASP A 34 6.74 -8.73 -15.79
N VAL A 35 7.52 -7.72 -16.19
CA VAL A 35 8.43 -7.84 -17.34
C VAL A 35 9.57 -8.80 -17.05
N PHE A 36 10.11 -8.81 -15.83
CA PHE A 36 11.15 -9.73 -15.41
C PHE A 36 10.68 -11.19 -15.40
N LYS A 37 9.44 -11.45 -14.97
CA LYS A 37 8.87 -12.80 -15.05
C LYS A 37 8.59 -13.24 -16.48
N ARG A 38 8.16 -12.33 -17.36
CA ARG A 38 8.04 -12.60 -18.80
C ARG A 38 9.40 -12.94 -19.41
N PHE A 39 10.44 -12.17 -19.10
CA PHE A 39 11.82 -12.44 -19.51
C PHE A 39 12.26 -13.86 -19.10
N ASN A 40 12.07 -14.24 -17.83
CA ASN A 40 12.42 -15.57 -17.34
C ASN A 40 11.59 -16.68 -18.00
N SER A 41 10.30 -16.43 -18.25
CA SER A 41 9.42 -17.40 -18.90
C SER A 41 9.80 -17.64 -20.36
N GLU A 42 10.24 -16.59 -21.05
CA GLU A 42 10.73 -16.68 -22.42
C GLU A 42 12.06 -17.43 -22.51
N LEU A 43 13.01 -17.13 -21.62
CA LEU A 43 14.27 -17.88 -21.51
C LEU A 43 14.04 -19.35 -21.21
N LYS A 44 13.14 -19.66 -20.26
CA LYS A 44 12.76 -21.04 -19.95
C LYS A 44 12.20 -21.76 -21.18
N ARG A 45 11.29 -21.13 -21.92
CA ARG A 45 10.72 -21.69 -23.16
C ARG A 45 11.80 -21.99 -24.20
N ILE A 46 12.78 -21.10 -24.36
CA ILE A 46 13.91 -21.31 -25.28
C ILE A 46 14.77 -22.48 -24.83
N ALA A 47 15.06 -22.58 -23.53
CA ALA A 47 15.83 -23.68 -22.96
C ALA A 47 15.11 -25.02 -23.15
N ASP A 48 13.82 -25.10 -22.80
CA ASP A 48 13.00 -26.32 -22.92
C ASP A 48 12.96 -26.81 -24.39
N ASN A 49 12.76 -25.88 -25.35
CA ASN A 49 12.74 -26.20 -26.78
C ASN A 49 14.10 -26.66 -27.33
N SER A 50 15.19 -26.19 -26.73
CA SER A 50 16.55 -26.48 -27.17
C SER A 50 17.05 -27.80 -26.57
N LEU A 51 16.75 -28.05 -25.29
CA LEU A 51 17.09 -29.28 -24.57
C LEU A 51 16.32 -30.50 -25.10
N GLY A 52 15.12 -30.30 -25.66
CA GLY A 52 14.36 -31.36 -26.32
C GLY A 52 14.95 -31.86 -27.65
N LYS A 53 16.03 -31.25 -28.14
CA LYS A 53 16.71 -31.62 -29.39
C LYS A 53 18.11 -32.14 -29.10
N THR A 54 18.56 -33.14 -29.87
CA THR A 54 19.96 -33.57 -29.84
C THR A 54 20.83 -32.45 -30.43
N LEU A 55 21.39 -31.60 -29.58
CA LEU A 55 22.26 -30.49 -29.97
C LEU A 55 23.72 -30.95 -30.02
N ALA A 56 24.43 -30.53 -31.07
CA ALA A 56 25.87 -30.80 -31.23
C ALA A 56 26.76 -29.98 -30.27
N ALA A 57 26.22 -28.92 -29.67
CA ALA A 57 26.91 -28.02 -28.75
C ALA A 57 26.07 -27.78 -27.49
N PRO A 58 26.72 -27.56 -26.32
CA PRO A 58 26.00 -27.20 -25.10
C PRO A 58 25.23 -25.90 -25.30
N LEU A 59 24.00 -25.84 -24.77
CA LEU A 59 23.15 -24.66 -24.84
C LEU A 59 23.78 -23.50 -24.06
N ASP A 60 24.07 -22.42 -24.75
CA ASP A 60 24.47 -21.14 -24.15
C ASP A 60 23.25 -20.22 -24.02
N ILE A 61 22.71 -20.15 -22.80
CA ILE A 61 21.50 -19.36 -22.51
C ILE A 61 21.76 -17.85 -22.59
N VAL A 62 23.01 -17.40 -22.39
CA VAL A 62 23.39 -15.98 -22.36
C VAL A 62 23.11 -15.33 -23.71
N LYS A 63 23.36 -16.07 -24.80
CA LYS A 63 23.07 -15.62 -26.18
C LYS A 63 21.58 -15.40 -26.46
N HIS A 64 20.71 -15.99 -25.66
CA HIS A 64 19.26 -15.90 -25.82
C HIS A 64 18.62 -14.86 -24.89
N MET A 65 19.41 -14.21 -24.04
CA MET A 65 18.94 -13.11 -23.18
C MET A 65 18.73 -11.85 -24.00
N ARG A 66 17.45 -11.49 -24.18
CA ARG A 66 17.08 -10.26 -24.87
C ARG A 66 17.31 -9.03 -23.98
N GLN A 67 18.15 -8.09 -24.44
CA GLN A 67 18.56 -6.92 -23.65
C GLN A 67 17.54 -5.76 -23.70
N ASP A 68 16.63 -5.78 -24.67
CA ASP A 68 15.69 -4.71 -24.98
C ASP A 68 14.34 -4.87 -24.27
N LEU A 69 13.94 -6.09 -23.89
CA LEU A 69 12.60 -6.39 -23.38
C LEU A 69 12.22 -5.54 -22.16
N ILE A 70 13.10 -5.48 -21.16
CA ILE A 70 12.86 -4.69 -19.93
C ILE A 70 12.93 -3.20 -20.25
N THR A 71 13.95 -2.79 -21.00
CA THR A 71 14.19 -1.39 -21.37
C THR A 71 13.01 -0.79 -22.14
N ASN A 72 12.56 -1.45 -23.21
CA ASN A 72 11.45 -0.99 -24.04
C ASN A 72 10.16 -0.94 -23.24
N ALA A 73 9.85 -1.97 -22.44
CA ALA A 73 8.63 -1.97 -21.64
C ALA A 73 8.58 -0.83 -20.61
N LEU A 74 9.71 -0.50 -19.97
CA LEU A 74 9.79 0.63 -19.04
C LEU A 74 9.67 1.97 -19.78
N VAL A 75 10.37 2.13 -20.90
CA VAL A 75 10.32 3.36 -21.71
C VAL A 75 8.90 3.59 -22.24
N ASP A 76 8.25 2.57 -22.77
CA ASP A 76 6.90 2.66 -23.32
C ASP A 76 5.87 3.05 -22.25
N ALA A 77 5.92 2.40 -21.08
CA ALA A 77 5.00 2.70 -19.98
C ALA A 77 5.20 4.12 -19.41
N LEU A 78 6.45 4.58 -19.32
CA LEU A 78 6.78 5.92 -18.83
C LEU A 78 6.45 7.01 -19.86
N ALA A 79 6.70 6.77 -21.13
CA ALA A 79 6.48 7.73 -22.21
C ALA A 79 4.99 7.91 -22.54
N THR A 80 4.23 6.81 -22.57
CA THR A 80 2.79 6.86 -22.90
C THR A 80 1.91 7.16 -21.70
N GLY A 81 2.39 6.87 -20.48
CA GLY A 81 1.59 6.95 -19.25
C GLY A 81 0.49 5.89 -19.14
N ASN A 82 0.50 4.90 -20.03
CA ASN A 82 -0.42 3.77 -20.01
C ASN A 82 0.24 2.56 -19.36
N TRP A 83 -0.26 2.20 -18.18
CA TRP A 83 0.25 1.10 -17.38
C TRP A 83 -0.74 -0.06 -17.44
N THR A 84 -0.52 -0.94 -18.42
CA THR A 84 -1.37 -2.13 -18.65
C THR A 84 -0.62 -3.40 -18.25
N ILE A 85 -0.75 -3.80 -17.00
CA ILE A 85 -0.13 -5.00 -16.43
C ILE A 85 -1.20 -6.08 -16.22
N LYS A 86 -1.38 -6.93 -17.25
CA LYS A 86 -2.40 -8.00 -17.28
C LYS A 86 -2.32 -8.93 -16.06
N ARG A 87 -1.10 -9.29 -15.64
CA ARG A 87 -0.88 -10.21 -14.51
C ARG A 87 -1.47 -9.70 -13.20
N PHE A 88 -1.43 -8.39 -12.97
CA PHE A 88 -1.99 -7.75 -11.78
C PHE A 88 -3.37 -7.12 -12.02
N LYS A 89 -3.98 -7.35 -13.19
CA LYS A 89 -5.24 -6.71 -13.62
C LYS A 89 -5.19 -5.18 -13.47
N MET A 90 -4.02 -4.60 -13.72
CA MET A 90 -3.83 -3.16 -13.64
C MET A 90 -3.95 -2.57 -15.04
N GLU A 91 -4.93 -1.71 -15.23
CA GLU A 91 -5.12 -0.96 -16.47
C GLU A 91 -5.36 0.50 -16.11
N ARG A 92 -4.29 1.28 -16.12
CA ARG A 92 -4.31 2.68 -15.68
C ARG A 92 -3.74 3.58 -16.76
N GLN A 93 -4.44 4.68 -17.00
CA GLN A 93 -4.03 5.71 -17.95
C GLN A 93 -3.64 6.98 -17.21
N GLY A 94 -2.67 7.71 -17.74
CA GLY A 94 -2.24 9.00 -17.20
C GLY A 94 -1.50 8.90 -15.86
N VAL A 95 -0.86 7.75 -15.58
CA VAL A 95 0.00 7.55 -14.41
C VAL A 95 1.23 8.45 -14.49
N THR A 96 1.87 8.50 -15.66
CA THR A 96 2.91 9.49 -15.95
C THR A 96 2.33 10.63 -16.77
N GLN A 97 2.84 11.83 -16.52
CA GLN A 97 2.42 13.06 -17.19
C GLN A 97 3.65 13.93 -17.44
N VAL A 98 3.62 14.69 -18.53
CA VAL A 98 4.68 15.67 -18.82
C VAL A 98 4.65 16.77 -17.76
N LEU A 99 5.80 17.04 -17.14
CA LEU A 99 5.92 18.08 -16.14
C LEU A 99 5.79 19.47 -16.78
N SER A 100 4.75 20.22 -16.38
CA SER A 100 4.53 21.59 -16.84
C SER A 100 5.35 22.58 -16.03
N ARG A 101 6.23 23.32 -16.71
CA ARG A 101 7.18 24.27 -16.12
C ARG A 101 6.76 25.73 -16.33
N LEU A 102 5.50 26.04 -16.01
CA LEU A 102 4.97 27.40 -16.14
C LEU A 102 5.50 28.33 -15.03
N SER A 103 5.61 27.82 -13.81
CA SER A 103 6.22 28.53 -12.68
C SER A 103 6.85 27.54 -11.70
N TYR A 104 7.68 28.04 -10.78
CA TYR A 104 8.26 27.20 -9.73
C TYR A 104 7.18 26.51 -8.89
N ILE A 105 6.12 27.25 -8.52
CA ILE A 105 5.03 26.70 -7.72
C ILE A 105 4.18 25.70 -8.50
N SER A 106 3.99 25.88 -9.82
CA SER A 106 3.24 24.90 -10.63
C SER A 106 3.96 23.56 -10.70
N VAL A 107 5.29 23.58 -10.76
CA VAL A 107 6.12 22.36 -10.75
C VAL A 107 5.96 21.61 -9.44
N LEU A 108 6.04 22.31 -8.30
CA LEU A 108 5.81 21.71 -6.98
C LEU A 108 4.40 21.11 -6.87
N GLY A 109 3.37 21.86 -7.28
CA GLY A 109 1.98 21.39 -7.26
C GLY A 109 1.77 20.14 -8.11
N MET A 110 2.46 19.99 -9.25
CA MET A 110 2.39 18.76 -10.03
C MET A 110 3.05 17.56 -9.34
N MET A 111 4.14 17.78 -8.60
CA MET A 111 4.84 16.71 -7.87
C MET A 111 4.10 16.24 -6.61
N THR A 112 3.29 17.11 -6.01
CA THR A 112 2.46 16.79 -4.82
C THR A 112 1.06 16.27 -5.18
N ARG A 113 0.75 16.13 -6.46
CA ARG A 113 -0.57 15.77 -6.95
C ARG A 113 -0.89 14.31 -6.65
N ILE A 114 -2.09 14.08 -6.13
CA ILE A 114 -2.72 12.79 -5.92
C ILE A 114 -3.92 12.67 -6.84
N ASN A 115 -4.02 11.55 -7.56
CA ASN A 115 -5.16 11.22 -8.40
C ASN A 115 -5.95 10.06 -7.79
N SER A 116 -7.24 10.26 -7.59
CA SER A 116 -8.17 9.18 -7.26
C SER A 116 -8.39 8.26 -8.48
N THR A 117 -8.50 6.96 -8.24
CA THR A 117 -8.86 5.96 -9.25
C THR A 117 -10.35 5.98 -9.62
N PHE A 118 -11.14 6.81 -8.95
CA PHE A 118 -12.57 6.90 -9.20
C PHE A 118 -12.87 7.50 -10.58
N GLU A 119 -13.88 6.96 -11.25
CA GLU A 119 -14.26 7.39 -12.58
C GLU A 119 -14.79 8.83 -12.58
N LYS A 120 -14.20 9.70 -13.42
CA LYS A 120 -14.50 11.14 -13.46
C LYS A 120 -15.92 11.45 -13.90
N THR A 121 -16.49 10.63 -14.78
CA THR A 121 -17.85 10.76 -15.32
C THR A 121 -18.93 10.49 -14.26
N ARG A 122 -18.58 9.71 -13.24
CA ARG A 122 -19.52 9.31 -12.19
C ARG A 122 -19.72 10.46 -11.20
N LYS A 123 -20.93 11.02 -11.19
CA LYS A 123 -21.35 12.15 -10.33
C LYS A 123 -21.74 11.68 -8.94
N VAL A 124 -20.75 11.22 -8.16
CA VAL A 124 -20.93 10.84 -6.74
C VAL A 124 -20.22 11.86 -5.85
N SER A 125 -20.89 12.36 -4.82
CA SER A 125 -20.38 13.37 -3.89
C SER A 125 -19.31 12.81 -2.95
N GLY A 126 -19.53 11.63 -2.36
CA GLY A 126 -18.67 11.01 -1.33
C GLY A 126 -17.14 11.20 -1.52
N PRO A 127 -16.54 10.66 -2.60
CA PRO A 127 -15.10 10.76 -2.81
C PRO A 127 -14.61 12.18 -3.18
N ARG A 128 -15.52 13.06 -3.63
CA ARG A 128 -15.22 14.43 -4.05
C ARG A 128 -15.30 15.42 -2.90
N SER A 129 -16.19 15.18 -1.95
CA SER A 129 -16.39 16.02 -0.79
C SER A 129 -15.14 16.06 0.09
N LEU A 130 -14.88 17.24 0.64
CA LEU A 130 -13.87 17.41 1.68
C LEU A 130 -14.36 16.69 2.94
N GLN A 131 -13.53 15.78 3.45
CA GLN A 131 -13.81 14.98 4.64
C GLN A 131 -12.89 15.42 5.79
N PRO A 132 -13.36 15.48 7.05
CA PRO A 132 -12.51 15.82 8.19
C PRO A 132 -11.27 14.93 8.32
N SER A 133 -11.38 13.66 7.91
CA SER A 133 -10.27 12.69 7.90
C SER A 133 -9.10 13.07 6.97
N GLN A 134 -9.29 14.05 6.07
CA GLN A 134 -8.24 14.55 5.16
C GLN A 134 -7.38 15.65 5.80
N TRP A 135 -7.80 16.19 6.95
CA TRP A 135 -7.13 17.28 7.63
C TRP A 135 -5.67 16.94 7.98
N GLY A 136 -4.77 17.88 7.72
CA GLY A 136 -3.33 17.74 7.99
C GLY A 136 -2.55 16.94 6.95
N MET A 137 -3.22 16.16 6.09
CA MET A 137 -2.57 15.35 5.04
C MET A 137 -2.76 15.94 3.63
N LEU A 138 -3.92 16.53 3.35
CA LEU A 138 -4.25 17.06 2.02
C LEU A 138 -4.57 18.55 2.09
N CYS A 139 -4.28 19.27 1.01
CA CYS A 139 -4.73 20.64 0.84
C CYS A 139 -6.27 20.67 0.67
N PRO A 140 -7.00 21.46 1.47
CA PRO A 140 -8.47 21.51 1.40
C PRO A 140 -8.99 22.27 0.16
N SER A 141 -8.16 23.07 -0.50
CA SER A 141 -8.58 24.00 -1.55
C SER A 141 -7.97 23.73 -2.93
N ASP A 142 -6.79 23.09 -2.99
CA ASP A 142 -6.04 22.93 -4.23
C ASP A 142 -6.51 21.70 -5.01
N THR A 143 -7.62 21.87 -5.73
CA THR A 143 -8.23 20.91 -6.65
C THR A 143 -8.63 21.64 -7.94
N PRO A 144 -8.54 21.00 -9.12
CA PRO A 144 -9.08 21.57 -10.35
C PRO A 144 -10.60 21.71 -10.27
N GLU A 145 -11.14 22.65 -11.05
CA GLU A 145 -12.58 22.83 -11.25
C GLU A 145 -13.16 21.73 -12.19
N GLY A 146 -14.49 21.61 -12.22
CA GLY A 146 -15.20 20.71 -13.13
C GLY A 146 -15.16 19.23 -12.73
N GLU A 147 -15.07 18.34 -13.71
CA GLU A 147 -15.23 16.89 -13.51
C GLU A 147 -14.15 16.24 -12.64
N SER A 148 -13.00 16.88 -12.48
CA SER A 148 -11.90 16.40 -11.64
C SER A 148 -11.93 16.97 -10.22
N CYS A 149 -12.90 17.85 -9.92
CA CYS A 149 -13.04 18.48 -8.61
C CYS A 149 -13.21 17.43 -7.51
N GLY A 150 -12.34 17.50 -6.50
CA GLY A 150 -12.28 16.58 -5.37
C GLY A 150 -11.69 15.21 -5.68
N LEU A 151 -11.39 14.89 -6.95
CA LEU A 151 -10.72 13.64 -7.33
C LEU A 151 -9.22 13.81 -7.53
N VAL A 152 -8.81 15.00 -7.93
CA VAL A 152 -7.41 15.41 -7.96
C VAL A 152 -7.16 16.30 -6.75
N LYS A 153 -6.20 15.92 -5.91
CA LYS A 153 -5.87 16.62 -4.67
C LYS A 153 -4.37 16.84 -4.61
N ASN A 154 -3.94 17.69 -3.68
CA ASN A 154 -2.52 17.91 -3.41
C ASN A 154 -2.20 17.57 -1.96
N LEU A 155 -0.99 17.03 -1.74
CA LEU A 155 -0.45 16.84 -0.39
C LEU A 155 -0.29 18.19 0.32
N ALA A 156 -0.52 18.19 1.63
CA ALA A 156 -0.13 19.30 2.48
C ALA A 156 1.40 19.33 2.67
N LEU A 157 1.94 20.48 3.10
CA LEU A 157 3.39 20.73 3.13
C LEU A 157 4.18 19.78 4.06
N ILE A 158 3.56 19.36 5.17
CA ILE A 158 4.18 18.50 6.18
C ILE A 158 3.79 17.02 6.02
N SER A 159 3.02 16.70 4.98
CA SER A 159 2.55 15.35 4.75
C SER A 159 3.72 14.44 4.38
N HIS A 160 3.77 13.28 5.01
CA HIS A 160 4.75 12.25 4.71
C HIS A 160 4.04 10.94 4.44
N ILE A 161 4.29 10.36 3.25
CA ILE A 161 3.71 9.07 2.86
C ILE A 161 4.64 7.97 3.33
N THR A 162 4.10 6.97 4.03
CA THR A 162 4.91 5.87 4.54
C THR A 162 5.43 4.98 3.41
N THR A 163 6.62 4.42 3.59
CA THR A 163 7.14 3.32 2.77
C THR A 163 7.01 2.00 3.54
N ASP A 164 7.06 0.89 2.82
CA ASP A 164 7.02 -0.43 3.46
C ASP A 164 8.22 -0.61 4.40
N SER A 165 7.95 -1.14 5.59
CA SER A 165 8.95 -1.41 6.63
C SER A 165 8.86 -2.84 7.10
N ASP A 166 10.00 -3.41 7.54
CA ASP A 166 10.04 -4.79 8.03
C ASP A 166 9.13 -4.97 9.24
N GLU A 167 8.25 -5.97 9.16
CA GLU A 167 7.30 -6.32 10.20
C GLU A 167 7.96 -7.11 11.35
N LYS A 168 9.06 -7.81 11.08
CA LYS A 168 9.69 -8.71 12.06
C LYS A 168 10.07 -8.03 13.37
N PRO A 169 10.66 -6.82 13.41
CA PRO A 169 10.95 -6.12 14.65
C PRO A 169 9.68 -5.78 15.44
N VAL A 170 8.59 -5.42 14.75
CA VAL A 170 7.28 -5.13 15.36
C VAL A 170 6.72 -6.39 16.01
N ILE A 171 6.71 -7.51 15.30
CA ILE A 171 6.23 -8.81 15.80
C ILE A 171 7.01 -9.24 17.04
N ARG A 172 8.35 -9.15 17.00
CA ARG A 172 9.20 -9.48 18.14
C ARG A 172 8.90 -8.60 19.35
N LEU A 173 8.66 -7.31 19.14
CA LEU A 173 8.28 -6.38 20.19
C LEU A 173 6.92 -6.73 20.80
N LEU A 174 5.94 -7.12 19.99
CA LEU A 174 4.62 -7.55 20.46
C LEU A 174 4.74 -8.76 21.39
N TYR A 175 5.47 -9.80 21.00
CA TYR A 175 5.69 -10.97 21.87
C TYR A 175 6.41 -10.62 23.16
N ASN A 176 7.46 -9.79 23.10
CA ASN A 176 8.17 -9.32 24.30
C ASN A 176 7.28 -8.45 25.22
N SER A 177 6.22 -7.86 24.68
CA SER A 177 5.27 -7.02 25.43
C SER A 177 4.14 -7.83 26.08
N GLY A 178 4.11 -9.16 25.89
CA GLY A 178 3.11 -10.05 26.47
C GLY A 178 1.95 -10.40 25.53
N VAL A 179 2.13 -10.26 24.21
CA VAL A 179 1.18 -10.81 23.23
C VAL A 179 1.36 -12.32 23.13
N GLU A 180 0.27 -13.07 23.26
CA GLU A 180 0.25 -14.52 23.08
C GLU A 180 0.02 -14.87 21.61
N ASP A 181 0.88 -15.72 21.03
CA ASP A 181 0.81 -16.10 19.62
C ASP A 181 -0.52 -16.82 19.32
N VAL A 182 -1.22 -16.34 18.29
CA VAL A 182 -2.46 -16.93 17.76
C VAL A 182 -2.36 -18.45 17.55
N LYS A 183 -1.19 -18.98 17.19
CA LYS A 183 -0.99 -20.42 16.96
C LYS A 183 -0.99 -21.25 18.25
N SER A 184 -0.67 -20.63 19.37
CA SER A 184 -0.59 -21.28 20.69
C SER A 184 -1.87 -21.14 21.50
N LEU A 185 -2.84 -20.35 21.01
CA LEU A 185 -4.03 -19.98 21.76
C LEU A 185 -5.14 -21.03 21.65
N HIS A 186 -5.75 -21.33 22.79
CA HIS A 186 -6.98 -22.12 22.84
C HIS A 186 -8.17 -21.26 22.42
N PHE A 187 -9.11 -21.83 21.64
CA PHE A 187 -10.24 -21.10 21.07
C PHE A 187 -11.11 -20.37 22.12
N SER A 188 -11.18 -20.88 23.34
CA SER A 188 -11.91 -20.23 24.45
C SER A 188 -11.33 -18.85 24.84
N ALA A 189 -10.06 -18.58 24.57
CA ALA A 189 -9.42 -17.31 24.89
C ALA A 189 -9.96 -16.15 24.04
N ILE A 190 -10.37 -16.42 22.80
CA ILE A 190 -10.93 -15.41 21.88
C ILE A 190 -12.27 -14.87 22.39
N HIS A 191 -13.07 -15.74 23.01
CA HIS A 191 -14.38 -15.39 23.57
C HIS A 191 -14.29 -14.75 24.95
N ASN A 192 -13.14 -14.81 25.60
CA ASN A 192 -12.98 -14.24 26.93
C ASN A 192 -12.96 -12.69 26.84
N PRO A 193 -13.82 -11.99 27.60
CA PRO A 193 -13.90 -10.53 27.58
C PRO A 193 -12.61 -9.83 28.03
N ALA A 194 -11.76 -10.50 28.82
CA ALA A 194 -10.50 -9.95 29.30
C ALA A 194 -9.44 -9.79 28.19
N TYR A 195 -9.55 -10.56 27.10
CA TYR A 195 -8.58 -10.53 26.02
C TYR A 195 -8.98 -9.54 24.93
N HIS A 196 -7.95 -8.92 24.37
CA HIS A 196 -8.01 -8.03 23.22
C HIS A 196 -7.24 -8.63 22.05
N ILE A 197 -7.76 -8.48 20.83
CA ILE A 197 -7.15 -9.01 19.62
C ILE A 197 -6.09 -8.02 19.12
N VAL A 198 -4.90 -8.52 18.79
CA VAL A 198 -3.81 -7.69 18.28
C VAL A 198 -3.63 -7.94 16.78
N PHE A 199 -3.80 -6.88 16.00
CA PHE A 199 -3.64 -6.87 14.55
C PHE A 199 -2.35 -6.17 14.15
N LEU A 200 -1.61 -6.73 13.20
CA LEU A 200 -0.52 -6.08 12.47
C LEU A 200 -0.83 -6.12 10.98
N ASN A 201 -0.96 -4.96 10.34
CA ASN A 201 -1.27 -4.85 8.90
C ASN A 201 -2.51 -5.66 8.49
N GLY A 202 -3.51 -5.73 9.38
CA GLY A 202 -4.75 -6.48 9.18
C GLY A 202 -4.67 -7.98 9.51
N VAL A 203 -3.49 -8.51 9.82
CA VAL A 203 -3.28 -9.91 10.21
C VAL A 203 -3.36 -10.05 11.73
N ILE A 204 -4.08 -11.06 12.22
CA ILE A 204 -4.13 -11.38 13.66
C ILE A 204 -2.78 -11.98 14.07
N VAL A 205 -2.06 -11.28 14.95
CA VAL A 205 -0.79 -11.75 15.51
C VAL A 205 -1.03 -12.58 16.76
N GLY A 206 -2.02 -12.18 17.57
CA GLY A 206 -2.23 -12.79 18.88
C GLY A 206 -3.27 -12.08 19.73
N LEU A 207 -3.31 -12.45 21.01
CA LEU A 207 -4.17 -11.84 22.02
C LEU A 207 -3.34 -11.19 23.12
N THR A 208 -3.91 -10.20 23.79
CA THR A 208 -3.33 -9.56 24.98
C THR A 208 -4.38 -9.30 26.03
N ILE A 209 -4.00 -9.36 27.31
CA ILE A 209 -4.83 -8.92 28.44
C ILE A 209 -4.63 -7.42 28.70
N ASP A 210 -3.45 -6.89 28.38
CA ASP A 210 -3.07 -5.50 28.64
C ASP A 210 -2.74 -4.76 27.33
N PRO A 211 -3.76 -4.17 26.66
CA PRO A 211 -3.53 -3.38 25.45
C PRO A 211 -2.75 -2.09 25.72
N GLN A 212 -2.85 -1.51 26.94
CA GLN A 212 -2.16 -0.26 27.27
C GLN A 212 -0.65 -0.45 27.37
N ARG A 213 -0.20 -1.60 27.88
CA ARG A 213 1.22 -1.98 27.85
C ARG A 213 1.76 -2.02 26.43
N ILE A 214 1.02 -2.56 25.47
CA ILE A 214 1.45 -2.59 24.06
C ILE A 214 1.59 -1.18 23.50
N VAL A 215 0.56 -0.35 23.68
CA VAL A 215 0.53 1.03 23.17
C VAL A 215 1.70 1.84 23.74
N SER A 216 1.89 1.78 25.06
CA SER A 216 2.96 2.50 25.76
C SER A 216 4.34 2.01 25.32
N THR A 217 4.53 0.69 25.20
CA THR A 217 5.80 0.09 24.77
C THR A 217 6.15 0.49 23.34
N ILE A 218 5.22 0.35 22.38
CA ILE A 218 5.46 0.77 20.98
C ILE A 218 5.80 2.26 20.92
N ARG A 219 5.03 3.13 21.60
CA ARG A 219 5.31 4.57 21.63
C ARG A 219 6.65 4.90 22.28
N ALA A 220 7.06 4.16 23.31
CA ALA A 220 8.36 4.36 23.95
C ALA A 220 9.50 3.96 23.00
N VAL A 221 9.48 2.74 22.48
CA VAL A 221 10.53 2.21 21.59
C VAL A 221 10.68 3.08 20.32
N ARG A 222 9.55 3.51 19.74
CA ARG A 222 9.53 4.44 18.60
C ARG A 222 10.15 5.79 18.92
N ARG A 223 9.85 6.38 20.08
CA ARG A 223 10.43 7.68 20.51
C ARG A 223 11.92 7.59 20.84
N HIS A 224 12.43 6.41 21.16
CA HIS A 224 13.87 6.17 21.33
C HIS A 224 14.58 5.85 20.00
N GLY A 225 13.88 5.85 18.86
CA GLY A 225 14.46 5.54 17.55
C GLY A 225 14.81 4.06 17.35
N LEU A 226 14.33 3.17 18.22
CA LEU A 226 14.57 1.73 18.15
C LEU A 226 13.53 0.99 17.29
N LEU A 227 12.47 1.70 16.89
CA LEU A 227 11.44 1.25 15.97
C LEU A 227 11.18 2.37 14.97
N ASN A 228 10.87 2.00 13.72
CA ASN A 228 10.55 2.94 12.65
C ASN A 228 9.46 3.93 13.11
N GLU A 229 9.71 5.23 12.89
CA GLU A 229 8.87 6.35 13.31
C GLU A 229 7.46 6.33 12.72
N PHE A 230 7.28 5.64 11.59
CA PHE A 230 6.01 5.50 10.92
C PHE A 230 5.15 4.37 11.45
N VAL A 231 5.65 3.48 12.31
CA VAL A 231 4.80 2.43 12.90
C VAL A 231 3.69 3.07 13.73
N SER A 232 2.43 2.87 13.35
CA SER A 232 1.27 3.42 14.07
C SER A 232 0.67 2.37 15.01
N VAL A 233 0.11 2.84 16.13
CA VAL A 233 -0.62 2.00 17.08
C VAL A 233 -1.87 2.72 17.56
N SER A 234 -3.01 2.03 17.53
CA SER A 234 -4.30 2.50 18.05
C SER A 234 -5.05 1.36 18.74
N THR A 235 -6.02 1.72 19.59
CA THR A 235 -6.88 0.77 20.29
C THR A 235 -8.33 1.09 19.96
N ASN A 236 -9.12 0.06 19.66
CA ASN A 236 -10.57 0.16 19.52
C ASN A 236 -11.23 -0.59 20.67
N ALA A 237 -11.90 0.14 21.56
CA ALA A 237 -12.59 -0.44 22.70
C ALA A 237 -13.84 -1.26 22.28
N ALA A 238 -14.60 -0.77 21.30
CA ALA A 238 -15.81 -1.45 20.81
C ALA A 238 -15.46 -2.80 20.18
N GLN A 239 -14.37 -2.86 19.41
CA GLN A 239 -13.88 -4.09 18.79
C GLN A 239 -12.95 -4.90 19.70
N ARG A 240 -12.67 -4.44 20.92
CA ARG A 240 -11.67 -5.03 21.85
C ARG A 240 -10.37 -5.40 21.13
N SER A 241 -9.82 -4.45 20.39
CA SER A 241 -8.73 -4.72 19.46
C SER A 241 -7.64 -3.65 19.51
N VAL A 242 -6.40 -4.07 19.29
CA VAL A 242 -5.23 -3.20 19.10
C VAL A 242 -4.83 -3.30 17.64
N TYR A 243 -4.74 -2.17 16.95
CA TYR A 243 -4.33 -2.08 15.56
C TYR A 243 -2.94 -1.49 15.48
N ILE A 244 -2.02 -2.25 14.88
CA ILE A 244 -0.68 -1.81 14.54
C ILE A 244 -0.55 -1.80 13.01
N ALA A 245 0.04 -0.75 12.46
CA ALA A 245 0.32 -0.66 11.04
C ALA A 245 1.76 -0.22 10.78
N SER A 246 2.44 -0.94 9.90
CA SER A 246 3.80 -0.70 9.42
C SER A 246 3.89 -0.75 7.88
N ASP A 247 2.74 -0.82 7.23
CA ASP A 247 2.54 -0.81 5.78
C ASP A 247 2.85 0.56 5.15
N GLY A 248 3.25 0.51 3.88
CA GLY A 248 3.44 1.67 3.03
C GLY A 248 2.13 2.29 2.53
N GLY A 249 2.20 3.54 2.08
CA GLY A 249 1.09 4.27 1.48
C GLY A 249 0.11 4.87 2.48
N ARG A 250 0.42 4.91 3.79
CA ARG A 250 -0.35 5.65 4.78
C ARG A 250 -0.10 7.15 4.69
#